data_AF-A0A1S3QRE9-F1
#
_entry.id   AF-A0A1S3QRE9-F1
#
_cell.length_a   1.000
_cell.length_b   1.000
_cell.length_c   1.000
_cell.angle_alpha   90.00
_cell.angle_beta   90.00
_cell.angle_gamma   90.00
#
_symmetry.space_group_name_H-M   'P 1'
#
loop_
_entity.id
_entity.type
_entity.pdbx_description
1 polymer ?
#
loop_
_entity_poly.entity_id
_entity_poly.type
_entity_poly.pdbx_seq_one_letter_code
_entity_poly.pdbx_strand_id
1 'polypeptide(L)'
;MPRASYGDRHCVTVQQDKHHITLDFTSRVIDFFTVHTTDLEHDYDDPTALVVLLEEELVVIDLQTTGWPSVPPPYLDPPPPTS
;
A
#
# COMPACT_ATOMS: atom_id res chain seq x y z
N MET A 1 -8.45 12.67 -7.03
CA MET A 1 -7.52 13.29 -8.00
C MET A 1 -8.30 14.12 -9.02
N PRO A 2 -7.93 15.38 -9.30
CA PRO A 2 -8.56 16.18 -10.35
C PRO A 2 -8.51 15.46 -11.71
N ARG A 3 -9.69 15.12 -12.25
CA ARG A 3 -9.85 14.34 -13.48
C ARG A 3 -9.14 14.94 -14.70
N ALA A 4 -8.90 16.25 -14.71
CA ALA A 4 -8.25 16.97 -15.79
C ALA A 4 -6.71 16.79 -15.84
N SER A 5 -6.08 16.31 -14.76
CA SER A 5 -4.62 16.36 -14.62
C SER A 5 -3.96 15.04 -14.18
N TYR A 6 -4.76 14.04 -13.78
CA TYR A 6 -4.26 12.80 -13.15
C TYR A 6 -5.11 11.57 -13.49
N GLY A 7 -5.82 11.60 -14.63
CA GLY A 7 -6.76 10.54 -15.00
C GLY A 7 -6.09 9.19 -15.31
N ASP A 8 -4.79 9.21 -15.53
CA ASP A 8 -3.89 8.10 -15.81
C ASP A 8 -3.10 7.62 -14.58
N ARG A 9 -3.24 8.29 -13.42
CA ARG A 9 -2.52 7.87 -12.21
C ARG A 9 -3.25 6.79 -11.44
N HIS A 10 -2.50 5.79 -11.01
CA HIS A 10 -2.96 4.71 -10.17
C HIS A 10 -2.59 5.04 -8.73
N CYS A 11 -3.54 5.61 -7.98
CA CYS A 11 -3.26 6.11 -6.64
C CYS A 11 -4.18 5.54 -5.58
N VAL A 12 -3.62 5.26 -4.41
CA VAL A 12 -4.35 5.01 -3.17
C VAL A 12 -4.00 6.11 -2.19
N THR A 13 -5.00 6.72 -1.55
CA THR A 13 -4.79 7.74 -0.53
C THR A 13 -5.03 7.13 0.84
N VAL A 14 -4.08 7.31 1.74
CA VAL A 14 -4.20 6.88 3.15
C VAL A 14 -4.28 8.14 4.00
N GLN A 15 -5.28 8.18 4.87
CA GLN A 15 -5.50 9.29 5.80
C GLN A 15 -5.53 8.74 7.22
N GLN A 16 -4.64 9.27 8.07
CA GLN A 16 -4.57 8.99 9.49
C GLN A 16 -4.54 10.32 10.24
N ASP A 17 -5.57 10.61 11.03
CA ASP A 17 -5.79 11.91 11.67
C ASP A 17 -5.68 13.11 10.70
N LYS A 18 -4.59 13.86 10.80
CA LYS A 18 -4.27 15.04 9.98
C LYS A 18 -3.25 14.73 8.89
N HIS A 19 -2.64 13.56 8.92
CA HIS A 19 -1.69 13.11 7.92
C HIS A 19 -2.46 12.48 6.76
N HIS A 20 -2.20 12.98 5.55
CA HIS A 20 -2.62 12.33 4.32
C HIS A 20 -1.40 12.04 3.47
N ILE A 21 -1.35 10.85 2.88
CA ILE A 21 -0.40 10.55 1.82
C ILE A 21 -1.18 10.08 0.60
N THR A 22 -0.65 10.40 -0.57
CA THR A 22 -1.07 9.76 -1.80
C THR A 22 0.05 8.85 -2.26
N LEU A 23 -0.23 7.54 -2.24
CA LEU A 23 0.64 6.52 -2.81
C LEU A 23 0.40 6.52 -4.33
N ASP A 24 1.47 6.65 -5.09
CA ASP A 24 1.45 6.68 -6.56
C ASP A 24 2.13 5.41 -7.07
N PHE A 25 1.41 4.65 -7.90
CA PHE A 25 1.83 3.34 -8.39
C PHE A 25 2.09 3.37 -9.89
N THR A 26 3.03 2.52 -10.33
CA THR A 26 3.47 2.40 -11.72
C THR A 26 2.46 1.66 -12.60
N SER A 27 1.60 0.83 -12.01
CA SER A 27 0.61 0.00 -12.70
C SER A 27 -0.77 0.06 -12.02
N ARG A 28 -1.80 -0.48 -12.68
CA ARG A 28 -3.19 -0.35 -12.23
C ARG A 28 -3.41 -1.03 -10.89
N VAL A 29 -4.03 -0.33 -9.94
CA VAL A 29 -4.55 -0.92 -8.69
C VAL A 29 -5.71 -1.84 -9.02
N ILE A 30 -5.56 -3.12 -8.70
CA ILE A 30 -6.60 -4.14 -8.87
C ILE A 30 -7.45 -4.23 -7.60
N ASP A 31 -6.80 -4.33 -6.43
CA ASP A 31 -7.46 -4.41 -5.13
C ASP A 31 -6.50 -3.96 -4.01
N PHE A 32 -7.03 -3.68 -2.82
CA PHE A 32 -6.25 -3.36 -1.63
C PHE A 32 -6.99 -3.68 -0.34
N PHE A 33 -6.26 -4.01 0.72
CA PHE A 33 -6.83 -4.26 2.04
C PHE A 33 -5.86 -3.89 3.16
N THR A 34 -6.40 -3.63 4.34
CA THR A 34 -5.61 -3.32 5.55
C THR A 34 -5.46 -4.55 6.43
N VAL A 35 -4.25 -4.77 6.92
CA VAL A 35 -3.95 -5.77 7.94
C VAL A 35 -4.11 -5.11 9.30
N HIS A 36 -4.82 -5.77 10.20
CA HIS A 36 -5.02 -5.36 11.57
C HIS A 36 -5.06 -6.58 12.48
N THR A 37 -4.81 -6.38 13.77
CA THR A 37 -4.92 -7.45 14.77
C THR A 37 -6.39 -7.66 15.13
N THR A 38 -6.87 -8.91 15.10
CA THR A 38 -8.27 -9.25 15.41
C THR A 38 -8.50 -9.53 16.89
N ASP A 39 -7.79 -8.82 17.77
CA ASP A 39 -7.94 -8.99 19.20
C ASP A 39 -9.30 -8.45 19.64
N LEU A 40 -10.19 -9.36 20.06
CA LEU A 40 -11.56 -9.06 20.49
C LEU A 40 -11.64 -8.17 21.74
N GLU A 41 -10.50 -7.86 22.37
CA GLU A 41 -10.41 -6.96 23.52
C GLU A 41 -10.28 -5.48 23.14
N HIS A 42 -9.99 -5.17 21.87
CA HIS A 42 -9.87 -3.80 21.39
C HIS A 42 -11.14 -3.35 20.65
N ASP A 43 -11.65 -2.18 20.98
CA ASP A 43 -12.82 -1.55 20.31
C ASP A 43 -12.50 -0.99 18.90
N TYR A 44 -11.24 -1.11 18.43
CA TYR A 44 -10.76 -0.51 17.18
C TYR A 44 -9.88 -1.47 16.38
N ASP A 45 -10.02 -1.44 15.06
CA ASP A 45 -9.30 -2.29 14.09
C ASP A 45 -7.84 -1.84 13.84
N ASP A 46 -7.13 -1.21 14.78
CA ASP A 46 -5.79 -0.59 14.63
C ASP A 46 -4.92 -1.12 13.46
N PRO A 47 -4.98 -0.49 12.26
CA PRO A 47 -4.40 -1.06 11.05
C PRO A 47 -2.87 -0.91 11.05
N THR A 48 -2.18 -2.03 10.85
CA THR A 48 -0.72 -2.12 10.93
C THR A 48 -0.05 -2.05 9.56
N ALA A 49 -0.72 -2.53 8.51
CA ALA A 49 -0.20 -2.47 7.14
C ALA A 49 -1.31 -2.29 6.11
N LEU A 50 -0.96 -1.72 4.96
CA LEU A 50 -1.79 -1.66 3.77
C LEU A 50 -1.17 -2.54 2.68
N VAL A 51 -1.92 -3.51 2.19
CA VAL A 51 -1.54 -4.36 1.07
C VAL A 51 -2.25 -3.87 -0.18
N VAL A 52 -1.51 -3.61 -1.25
CA VAL A 52 -2.02 -3.12 -2.53
C VAL A 52 -1.62 -4.10 -3.63
N LEU A 53 -2.62 -4.71 -4.25
CA LEU A 53 -2.46 -5.56 -5.42
C LEU A 53 -2.50 -4.70 -6.68
N LEU A 54 -1.36 -4.62 -7.36
CA LEU A 54 -1.24 -3.97 -8.66
C LEU A 54 -1.30 -5.02 -9.78
N GLU A 55 -1.45 -4.56 -11.02
CA GLU A 55 -1.47 -5.41 -12.21
C GLU A 55 -0.14 -6.16 -12.41
N GLU A 56 0.98 -5.53 -12.03
CA GLU A 56 2.33 -6.08 -12.23
C GLU A 56 3.03 -6.57 -10.95
N GLU A 57 2.64 -6.06 -9.77
CA GLU A 57 3.33 -6.35 -8.51
C GLU A 57 2.40 -6.28 -7.28
N LEU A 58 2.90 -6.76 -6.14
CA LEU A 58 2.22 -6.66 -4.84
C LEU A 58 3.04 -5.74 -3.94
N VAL A 59 2.46 -4.63 -3.51
CA VAL A 59 3.12 -3.67 -2.62
C VAL A 59 2.50 -3.75 -1.22
N VAL A 60 3.35 -3.81 -0.20
CA VAL A 60 2.92 -3.74 1.20
C VAL A 60 3.49 -2.49 1.82
N ILE A 61 2.67 -1.68 2.47
CA ILE A 61 3.05 -0.44 3.14
C ILE A 61 2.89 -0.63 4.65
N ASP A 62 3.94 -0.37 5.40
CA ASP A 62 3.91 -0.37 6.87
C ASP A 62 3.27 0.94 7.36
N LEU A 63 2.16 0.83 8.09
CA LEU A 63 1.44 2.00 8.63
C LEU A 63 1.90 2.40 10.04
N GLN A 64 2.69 1.56 10.71
CA GLN A 64 3.23 1.81 12.05
C GLN A 64 4.53 2.62 12.01
N THR A 65 5.34 2.42 10.96
CA THR A 65 6.61 3.15 10.79
C THR A 65 6.37 4.54 10.18
N THR A 66 6.91 5.58 10.81
CA THR A 66 6.81 6.96 10.29
C THR A 66 7.36 7.07 8.88
N GLY A 67 6.61 7.72 7.99
CA GLY A 67 6.95 7.85 6.57
C GLY A 67 6.39 6.72 5.70
N TRP A 68 5.74 5.72 6.30
CA TRP A 68 5.02 4.63 5.65
C TRP A 68 5.83 3.93 4.55
N PRO A 69 6.96 3.29 4.91
CA PRO A 69 7.83 2.63 3.95
C PRO A 69 7.17 1.40 3.33
N SER A 70 7.55 1.09 2.09
CA SER A 70 7.21 -0.19 1.48
C SER A 70 8.02 -1.33 2.10
N VAL A 71 7.35 -2.41 2.47
CA VAL A 71 7.97 -3.64 2.95
C VAL A 71 8.44 -4.46 1.74
N PRO A 72 9.73 -4.85 1.67
CA PRO A 72 10.21 -5.69 0.59
C PRO A 72 9.50 -7.05 0.63
N PRO A 73 9.03 -7.56 -0.52
CA PRO A 73 8.28 -8.80 -0.53
C PRO A 73 9.21 -9.98 -0.21
N PRO A 74 8.83 -10.92 0.68
CA PRO A 74 9.69 -12.03 1.08
C PRO A 74 9.87 -13.10 -0.02
N TYR A 75 9.11 -12.98 -1.11
CA TYR A 75 9.15 -13.76 -2.33
C TYR A 75 8.88 -12.80 -3.50
N LEU A 76 9.21 -13.16 -4.75
CA LEU A 76 9.11 -12.31 -5.97
C LEU A 76 10.33 -11.43 -6.28
N ASP A 77 11.51 -11.71 -5.71
CA ASP A 77 12.73 -11.09 -6.22
C ASP A 77 12.92 -11.46 -7.71
N PRO A 78 13.30 -10.49 -8.55
CA PRO A 78 13.62 -10.77 -9.94
C PRO A 78 14.73 -11.83 -10.00
N PRO A 79 14.66 -12.81 -10.93
CA PRO A 79 15.69 -13.82 -11.05
C PRO A 79 17.05 -13.15 -11.28
N PRO A 80 18.14 -13.67 -10.69
CA PRO A 80 19.47 -13.10 -10.88
C PRO A 80 19.81 -13.07 -12.39
N PRO A 81 20.57 -12.06 -12.86
CA PRO A 81 20.92 -11.95 -14.26
C PRO A 81 21.70 -13.20 -14.71
N THR A 82 21.28 -13.81 -15.81
CA THR A 82 22.04 -14.89 -16.46
C THR A 82 23.27 -14.29 -17.13
N SER A 83 24.46 -14.71 -16.70
CA SER A 83 25.76 -14.37 -17.32
C SER A 83 25.88 -14.84 -18.76
#